data_AF-A0A351LYX1-F1
#
_entry.id   AF-A0A351LYX1-F1
#
_cell.length_a   1.000
_cell.length_b   1.000
_cell.length_c   1.000
_cell.angle_alpha   90.00
_cell.angle_beta   90.00
_cell.angle_gamma   90.00
#
_symmetry.space_group_name_H-M   'P 1'
#
loop_
_entity.id
_entity.type
_entity.pdbx_description
1 polymer ?
#
loop_
_entity_poly.entity_id
_entity_poly.type
_entity_poly.pdbx_seq_one_letter_code
_entity_poly.pdbx_strand_id
1 'polypeptide(L)'
;MTSPAEFDTVTARFEVIRAESGRTQDALVPRSIMRGIAAGISRAPTLRRTNPLKSRQQRDLWGQLADEATARPEHVGFVLLGDEGLRELAERLGARPTTLTERLAGWSRTRPRMLQAYHGRKVKGVAPLLAVQIPVATDLVLWAAVTRSTLDAVDGRFPHPLLVADAVERVAMLGTTGPVYETWPLLDDAVEDLGAAILRKGGEPPRRRLETGRKR
;
A
#
# COMPACT_ATOMS: atom_id res chain seq x y z
N MET A 1 -11.51 -20.13 -6.97
CA MET A 1 -10.97 -18.81 -7.36
C MET A 1 -9.51 -19.01 -7.75
N THR A 2 -9.14 -18.72 -8.99
CA THR A 2 -7.74 -18.82 -9.43
C THR A 2 -7.03 -17.53 -9.07
N SER A 3 -6.09 -17.56 -8.11
CA SER A 3 -5.24 -16.41 -7.80
C SER A 3 -4.21 -16.19 -8.92
N PRO A 4 -3.76 -14.94 -9.15
CA PRO A 4 -2.62 -14.68 -10.03
C PRO A 4 -1.32 -15.26 -9.44
N ALA A 5 -0.43 -15.82 -10.26
CA ALA A 5 0.84 -16.37 -9.78
C ALA A 5 1.73 -15.33 -9.03
N GLU A 6 1.62 -14.05 -9.39
CA GLU A 6 2.32 -12.97 -8.67
C GLU A 6 1.81 -12.84 -7.23
N PHE A 7 0.50 -13.01 -7.02
CA PHE A 7 -0.09 -12.99 -5.69
C PHE A 7 0.47 -14.13 -4.83
N ASP A 8 0.52 -15.35 -5.38
CA ASP A 8 1.08 -16.51 -4.67
C ASP A 8 2.56 -16.30 -4.32
N THR A 9 3.31 -15.65 -5.22
CA THR A 9 4.74 -15.33 -5.00
C THR A 9 4.94 -14.34 -3.87
N VAL A 10 4.19 -13.23 -3.86
CA VAL A 10 4.37 -12.20 -2.81
C VAL A 10 3.82 -12.64 -1.46
N THR A 11 2.74 -13.42 -1.44
CA THR A 11 2.21 -14.00 -0.20
C THR A 11 3.17 -15.02 0.37
N ALA A 12 3.78 -15.88 -0.45
CA ALA A 12 4.84 -16.79 0.00
C ALA A 12 6.01 -16.03 0.64
N ARG A 13 6.44 -14.88 0.08
CA ARG A 13 7.47 -14.04 0.69
C ARG A 13 7.04 -13.47 2.05
N PHE A 14 5.80 -13.00 2.17
CA PHE A 14 5.26 -12.52 3.43
C PHE A 14 5.21 -13.63 4.48
N GLU A 15 4.81 -14.84 4.07
CA GLU A 15 4.76 -16.02 4.93
C GLU A 15 6.14 -16.48 5.40
N VAL A 16 7.18 -16.38 4.54
CA VAL A 16 8.58 -16.63 4.94
C VAL A 16 9.00 -15.68 6.06
N ILE A 17 8.77 -14.37 5.91
CA ILE A 17 9.09 -13.37 6.96
C ILE A 17 8.35 -13.70 8.26
N ARG A 18 7.07 -14.10 8.16
CA ARG A 18 6.25 -14.48 9.31
C ARG A 18 6.81 -15.73 10.01
N ALA A 19 7.15 -16.76 9.26
CA ALA A 19 7.68 -18.01 9.78
C ALA A 19 9.05 -17.82 10.45
N GLU A 20 9.98 -17.11 9.79
CA GLU A 20 11.32 -16.85 10.31
C GLU A 20 11.30 -15.99 11.58
N SER A 21 10.39 -15.02 11.66
CA SER A 21 10.26 -14.17 12.84
C SER A 21 9.51 -14.81 14.01
N GLY A 22 8.74 -15.88 13.77
CA GLY A 22 7.83 -16.47 14.76
C GLY A 22 6.70 -15.54 15.21
N ARG A 23 6.44 -14.44 14.48
CA ARG A 23 5.45 -13.42 14.85
C ARG A 23 4.14 -13.63 14.10
N THR A 24 3.03 -13.19 14.68
CA THR A 24 1.74 -13.17 13.97
C THR A 24 1.72 -12.08 12.90
N GLN A 25 0.83 -12.23 11.91
CA GLN A 25 0.60 -11.20 10.88
C GLN A 25 0.28 -9.84 11.50
N ASP A 26 -0.61 -9.78 12.49
CA ASP A 26 -0.98 -8.52 13.15
C ASP A 26 0.19 -7.92 13.94
N ALA A 27 1.11 -8.74 14.46
CA ALA A 27 2.31 -8.26 15.11
C ALA A 27 3.32 -7.64 14.13
N LEU A 28 3.34 -8.11 12.88
CA LEU A 28 4.21 -7.60 11.80
C LEU A 28 3.59 -6.40 11.08
N VAL A 29 2.33 -6.51 10.66
CA VAL A 29 1.64 -5.48 9.87
C VAL A 29 0.25 -5.23 10.45
N PRO A 30 0.17 -4.56 11.62
CA PRO A 30 -1.11 -4.24 12.23
C PRO A 30 -1.88 -3.22 11.39
N ARG A 31 -3.18 -3.08 11.70
CA ARG A 31 -4.10 -2.17 11.02
C ARG A 31 -3.61 -0.72 10.95
N SER A 32 -2.81 -0.25 11.91
CA SER A 32 -2.22 1.11 11.88
C SER A 32 -1.25 1.30 10.70
N ILE A 33 -0.45 0.28 10.38
CA ILE A 33 0.48 0.30 9.25
C ILE A 33 -0.30 0.26 7.94
N MET A 34 -1.28 -0.64 7.81
CA MET A 34 -2.13 -0.71 6.62
C MET A 34 -2.85 0.62 6.34
N ARG A 35 -3.40 1.26 7.38
CA ARG A 35 -3.98 2.60 7.28
C ARG A 35 -2.96 3.67 6.88
N GLY A 36 -1.73 3.58 7.38
CA GLY A 36 -0.63 4.47 6.96
C GLY A 36 -0.36 4.35 5.47
N ILE A 37 -0.26 3.12 4.95
CA ILE A 37 -0.06 2.83 3.52
C ILE A 37 -1.21 3.42 2.69
N ALA A 38 -2.46 3.10 3.03
CA ALA A 38 -3.65 3.58 2.32
C ALA A 38 -3.73 5.11 2.26
N ALA A 39 -3.50 5.74 3.41
CA ALA A 39 -3.57 7.19 3.57
C ALA A 39 -2.43 7.89 2.81
N GLY A 40 -1.25 7.29 2.76
CA GLY A 40 -0.12 7.80 1.99
C GLY A 40 -0.34 7.69 0.49
N ILE A 41 -0.82 6.54 0.01
CA ILE A 41 -1.16 6.29 -1.40
C ILE A 41 -2.26 7.24 -1.87
N SER A 42 -3.25 7.50 -1.02
CA SER A 42 -4.36 8.42 -1.31
C SER A 42 -3.90 9.89 -1.42
N ARG A 43 -2.86 10.28 -0.66
CA ARG A 43 -2.31 11.64 -0.68
C ARG A 43 -1.22 11.85 -1.72
N ALA A 44 -0.47 10.81 -2.11
CA ALA A 44 0.59 10.88 -3.13
C ALA A 44 0.20 11.66 -4.42
N PRO A 45 -1.03 11.53 -4.95
CA PRO A 45 -1.48 12.29 -6.12
C PRO A 45 -1.43 13.80 -5.95
N THR A 46 -1.61 14.30 -4.72
CA THR A 46 -1.57 15.74 -4.43
C THR A 46 -0.16 16.32 -4.58
N LEU A 47 0.87 15.48 -4.41
CA LEU A 47 2.27 15.82 -4.67
C LEU A 47 2.63 15.77 -6.16
N ARG A 48 1.85 14.99 -6.94
CA ARG A 48 2.12 14.69 -8.35
C ARG A 48 0.99 15.25 -9.21
N ARG A 49 1.01 16.55 -9.52
CA ARG A 49 0.00 17.23 -10.37
C ARG A 49 0.05 16.79 -11.84
N THR A 50 -0.08 15.49 -12.12
CA THR A 50 -0.03 14.91 -13.47
C THR A 50 -1.21 13.95 -13.70
N ASN A 51 -1.58 13.77 -14.98
CA ASN A 51 -2.49 12.69 -15.39
C ASN A 51 -1.90 11.36 -14.86
N PRO A 52 -2.65 10.48 -14.18
CA PRO A 52 -4.09 10.19 -14.33
C PRO A 52 -5.03 10.66 -13.21
N LEU A 53 -4.62 11.58 -12.32
CA LEU A 53 -5.35 11.91 -11.09
C LEU A 53 -5.66 13.41 -10.97
N LYS A 54 -6.12 14.02 -12.07
CA LYS A 54 -6.37 15.46 -12.15
C LYS A 54 -7.64 15.91 -11.42
N SER A 55 -8.71 15.12 -11.49
CA SER A 55 -9.99 15.48 -10.88
C SER A 55 -10.10 14.98 -9.43
N ARG A 56 -10.95 15.63 -8.64
CA ARG A 56 -11.29 15.15 -7.28
C ARG A 56 -11.85 13.72 -7.33
N GLN A 57 -12.80 13.46 -8.23
CA GLN A 57 -13.39 12.13 -8.41
C GLN A 57 -12.37 11.04 -8.74
N GLN A 58 -11.35 11.34 -9.56
CA GLN A 58 -10.26 10.39 -9.84
C GLN A 58 -9.42 10.08 -8.61
N ARG A 59 -9.16 11.09 -7.77
CA ARG A 59 -8.42 10.94 -6.51
C ARG A 59 -9.25 10.18 -5.47
N ASP A 60 -10.54 10.46 -5.37
CA ASP A 60 -11.45 9.77 -4.46
C ASP A 60 -11.55 8.28 -4.83
N LEU A 61 -11.73 7.96 -6.13
CA LEU A 61 -11.75 6.58 -6.61
C LEU A 61 -10.42 5.86 -6.40
N TRP A 62 -9.29 6.55 -6.59
CA TRP A 62 -7.97 6.02 -6.29
C TRP A 62 -7.80 5.72 -4.80
N GLY A 63 -8.28 6.61 -3.93
CA GLY A 63 -8.22 6.41 -2.48
C GLY A 63 -9.05 5.21 -2.02
N GLN A 64 -10.27 5.05 -2.54
CA GLN A 64 -11.10 3.86 -2.28
C GLN A 64 -10.41 2.57 -2.72
N LEU A 65 -9.73 2.57 -3.87
CA LEU A 65 -8.98 1.40 -4.31
C LEU A 65 -7.76 1.14 -3.40
N ALA A 66 -7.10 2.18 -2.90
CA ALA A 66 -6.02 2.04 -1.93
C ALA A 66 -6.52 1.46 -0.60
N ASP A 67 -7.70 1.87 -0.13
CA ASP A 67 -8.35 1.30 1.06
C ASP A 67 -8.69 -0.19 0.85
N GLU A 68 -9.25 -0.56 -0.30
CA GLU A 68 -9.53 -1.96 -0.66
C GLU A 68 -8.25 -2.81 -0.70
N ALA A 69 -7.19 -2.31 -1.34
CA ALA A 69 -5.91 -3.00 -1.47
C ALA A 69 -5.18 -3.18 -0.12
N THR A 70 -5.56 -2.38 0.88
CA THR A 70 -4.95 -2.39 2.22
C THR A 70 -5.91 -2.87 3.31
N ALA A 71 -7.12 -3.31 2.95
CA ALA A 71 -8.12 -3.76 3.92
C ALA A 71 -7.69 -5.04 4.66
N ARG A 72 -6.86 -5.87 4.01
CA ARG A 72 -6.42 -7.19 4.47
C ARG A 72 -4.90 -7.34 4.30
N PRO A 73 -4.11 -7.37 5.40
CA PRO A 73 -2.65 -7.50 5.30
C PRO A 73 -2.21 -8.79 4.59
N GLU A 74 -2.97 -9.89 4.73
CA GLU A 74 -2.71 -11.17 4.06
C GLU A 74 -2.78 -11.08 2.54
N HIS A 75 -3.42 -10.03 1.99
CA HIS A 75 -3.49 -9.82 0.56
C HIS A 75 -2.32 -9.00 0.01
N VAL A 76 -1.44 -8.46 0.87
CA VAL A 76 -0.18 -7.82 0.49
C VAL A 76 -0.33 -6.80 -0.65
N GLY A 77 -1.36 -5.94 -0.59
CA GLY A 77 -1.61 -4.90 -1.61
C GLY A 77 -2.44 -5.35 -2.81
N PHE A 78 -3.02 -6.55 -2.78
CA PHE A 78 -3.96 -7.06 -3.79
C PHE A 78 -5.42 -6.91 -3.37
N VAL A 79 -6.26 -6.58 -4.36
CA VAL A 79 -7.71 -6.76 -4.32
C VAL A 79 -8.04 -8.00 -5.15
N LEU A 80 -8.34 -9.10 -4.48
CA LEU A 80 -8.79 -10.34 -5.11
C LEU A 80 -10.29 -10.25 -5.41
N LEU A 81 -10.69 -10.77 -6.57
CA LEU A 81 -12.05 -10.70 -7.08
C LEU A 81 -12.58 -12.10 -7.38
N GLY A 82 -13.88 -12.30 -7.15
CA GLY A 82 -14.60 -13.50 -7.51
C GLY A 82 -15.03 -13.49 -8.99
N ASP A 83 -16.05 -14.30 -9.29
CA ASP A 83 -16.48 -14.55 -10.68
C ASP A 83 -17.08 -13.31 -11.36
N GLU A 84 -17.62 -12.37 -10.58
CA GLU A 84 -18.16 -11.08 -11.06
C GLU A 84 -17.03 -10.10 -11.48
N GLY A 85 -15.79 -10.35 -11.03
CA GLY A 85 -14.58 -9.65 -11.47
C GLY A 85 -14.68 -8.12 -11.43
N LEU A 86 -14.69 -7.49 -12.61
CA LEU A 86 -14.79 -6.03 -12.73
C LEU A 86 -16.08 -5.47 -12.13
N ARG A 87 -17.22 -6.20 -12.21
CA ARG A 87 -18.50 -5.72 -11.67
C ARG A 87 -18.45 -5.64 -10.15
N GLU A 88 -17.89 -6.67 -9.52
CA GLU A 88 -17.65 -6.71 -8.07
C GLU A 88 -16.72 -5.56 -7.64
N LEU A 89 -15.62 -5.33 -8.34
CA LEU A 89 -14.74 -4.20 -8.03
C LEU A 89 -15.45 -2.85 -8.20
N ALA A 90 -16.27 -2.69 -9.24
CA ALA A 90 -17.03 -1.48 -9.49
C ALA A 90 -18.05 -1.20 -8.37
N GLU A 91 -18.71 -2.24 -7.87
CA GLU A 91 -19.63 -2.16 -6.73
C GLU A 91 -18.92 -1.73 -5.45
N ARG A 92 -17.79 -2.38 -5.10
CA ARG A 92 -16.97 -2.02 -3.92
C ARG A 92 -16.53 -0.56 -3.96
N LEU A 93 -16.16 -0.07 -5.14
CA LEU A 93 -15.68 1.30 -5.34
C LEU A 93 -16.80 2.30 -5.64
N GLY A 94 -18.07 1.90 -5.68
CA GLY A 94 -19.18 2.79 -6.03
C GLY A 94 -19.04 3.46 -7.41
N ALA A 95 -18.44 2.77 -8.38
CA ALA A 95 -18.15 3.29 -9.71
C ALA A 95 -18.91 2.54 -10.81
N ARG A 96 -19.11 3.17 -11.97
CA ARG A 96 -19.64 2.47 -13.16
C ARG A 96 -18.55 1.55 -13.74
N PRO A 97 -18.85 0.30 -14.16
CA PRO A 97 -17.85 -0.62 -14.72
C PRO A 97 -17.08 -0.06 -15.92
N THR A 98 -17.75 0.70 -16.80
CA THR A 98 -17.11 1.34 -17.96
C THR A 98 -16.08 2.39 -17.52
N THR A 99 -16.46 3.28 -16.61
CA THR A 99 -15.56 4.27 -16.01
C THR A 99 -14.39 3.59 -15.31
N LEU A 100 -14.64 2.53 -14.53
CA LEU A 100 -13.58 1.82 -13.84
C LEU A 100 -12.59 1.18 -14.81
N THR A 101 -13.06 0.57 -15.90
CA THR A 101 -12.19 -0.02 -16.93
C THR A 101 -11.19 0.99 -17.48
N GLU A 102 -11.67 2.18 -17.89
CA GLU A 102 -10.81 3.24 -18.42
C GLU A 102 -9.80 3.74 -17.38
N ARG A 103 -10.22 3.82 -16.11
CA ARG A 103 -9.35 4.26 -15.00
C ARG A 103 -8.26 3.25 -14.71
N LEU A 104 -8.60 1.97 -14.58
CA LEU A 104 -7.64 0.87 -14.40
C LEU A 104 -6.63 0.84 -15.55
N ALA A 105 -7.09 0.99 -16.80
CA ALA A 105 -6.21 1.05 -17.97
C ALA A 105 -5.32 2.30 -17.98
N GLY A 106 -5.81 3.44 -17.48
CA GLY A 106 -5.03 4.65 -17.28
C GLY A 106 -3.93 4.47 -16.23
N TRP A 107 -4.28 3.97 -15.05
CA TRP A 107 -3.35 3.71 -13.94
C TRP A 107 -2.32 2.64 -14.26
N SER A 108 -2.69 1.63 -15.02
CA SER A 108 -1.76 0.57 -15.44
C SER A 108 -0.66 1.07 -16.39
N ARG A 109 -0.88 2.19 -17.09
CA ARG A 109 0.06 2.76 -18.07
C ARG A 109 1.02 3.80 -17.50
N THR A 110 0.87 4.19 -16.23
CA THR A 110 1.76 5.19 -15.63
C THR A 110 3.18 4.66 -15.49
N ARG A 111 4.14 5.58 -15.36
CA ARG A 111 5.55 5.28 -15.09
C ARG A 111 5.99 6.12 -13.87
N PRO A 112 6.28 5.51 -12.70
CA PRO A 112 6.09 4.09 -12.37
C PRO A 112 4.61 3.67 -12.42
N ARG A 113 4.35 2.36 -12.55
CA ARG A 113 2.98 1.82 -12.60
C ARG A 113 2.29 2.03 -11.26
N MET A 114 1.14 2.68 -11.27
CA MET A 114 0.31 2.81 -10.10
C MET A 114 -0.41 1.50 -9.79
N LEU A 115 -0.72 0.74 -10.83
CA LEU A 115 -1.61 -0.41 -10.76
C LEU A 115 -1.16 -1.52 -11.71
N GLN A 116 -1.40 -2.75 -11.32
CA GLN A 116 -1.31 -3.92 -12.20
C GLN A 116 -2.62 -4.69 -12.14
N ALA A 117 -3.24 -4.94 -13.29
CA ALA A 117 -4.47 -5.72 -13.41
C ALA A 117 -4.15 -7.14 -13.89
N TYR A 118 -4.72 -8.14 -13.25
CA TYR A 118 -4.55 -9.55 -13.56
C TYR A 118 -5.85 -10.11 -14.13
N HIS A 119 -5.76 -10.74 -15.30
CA HIS A 119 -6.92 -11.27 -15.99
C HIS A 119 -6.79 -12.79 -16.15
N GLY A 120 -7.93 -13.47 -16.09
CA GLY A 120 -8.01 -14.91 -16.27
C GLY A 120 -8.01 -15.32 -17.73
N ARG A 121 -8.22 -16.61 -17.97
CA ARG A 121 -8.37 -17.15 -19.31
C ARG A 121 -9.59 -16.52 -19.99
N LYS A 122 -9.42 -16.12 -21.24
CA LYS A 122 -10.51 -15.59 -22.07
C LYS A 122 -11.60 -16.65 -22.26
N VAL A 123 -12.83 -16.34 -21.85
CA VAL A 123 -14.03 -17.17 -22.05
C VAL A 123 -15.05 -16.35 -22.82
N LYS A 124 -15.62 -16.91 -23.90
CA LYS A 124 -16.60 -16.23 -24.77
C LYS A 124 -16.18 -14.80 -25.19
N GLY A 125 -14.89 -14.61 -25.48
CA GLY A 125 -14.39 -13.33 -25.98
C GLY A 125 -13.94 -12.33 -24.90
N VAL A 126 -14.15 -12.60 -23.61
CA VAL A 126 -13.79 -11.69 -22.50
C VAL A 126 -12.86 -12.39 -21.52
N ALA A 127 -11.77 -11.72 -21.13
CA ALA A 127 -10.90 -12.19 -20.06
C ALA A 127 -11.39 -11.56 -18.73
N PRO A 128 -11.85 -12.35 -17.75
CA PRO A 128 -12.35 -11.80 -16.49
C PRO A 128 -11.21 -11.18 -15.70
N LEU A 129 -11.47 -10.04 -15.05
CA LEU A 129 -10.53 -9.44 -14.10
C LEU A 129 -10.51 -10.28 -12.82
N LEU A 130 -9.36 -10.85 -12.46
CA LEU A 130 -9.18 -11.71 -11.30
C LEU A 130 -8.68 -10.95 -10.08
N ALA A 131 -7.79 -9.98 -10.31
CA ALA A 131 -7.23 -9.17 -9.24
C ALA A 131 -6.70 -7.84 -9.75
N VAL A 132 -6.54 -6.93 -8.82
CA VAL A 132 -5.83 -5.67 -8.99
C VAL A 132 -4.78 -5.57 -7.90
N GLN A 133 -3.57 -5.17 -8.27
CA GLN A 133 -2.48 -4.89 -7.33
C GLN A 133 -2.12 -3.42 -7.37
N ILE A 134 -1.86 -2.84 -6.20
CA ILE A 134 -1.13 -1.58 -6.07
C ILE A 134 0.32 -1.92 -5.69
N PRO A 135 1.29 -1.85 -6.63
CA PRO A 135 2.66 -2.33 -6.38
C PRO A 135 3.32 -1.67 -5.16
N VAL A 136 3.12 -0.36 -5.00
CA VAL A 136 3.64 0.39 -3.83
C VAL A 136 3.05 -0.12 -2.53
N ALA A 137 1.79 -0.57 -2.50
CA ALA A 137 1.21 -1.15 -1.30
C ALA A 137 1.87 -2.50 -0.97
N THR A 138 2.07 -3.35 -1.98
CA THR A 138 2.80 -4.62 -1.83
C THR A 138 4.19 -4.41 -1.26
N ASP A 139 4.98 -3.51 -1.85
CA ASP A 139 6.34 -3.22 -1.41
C ASP A 139 6.38 -2.73 0.04
N LEU A 140 5.43 -1.87 0.43
CA LEU A 140 5.37 -1.32 1.78
C LEU A 140 4.87 -2.31 2.82
N VAL A 141 3.96 -3.22 2.47
CA VAL A 141 3.57 -4.31 3.37
C VAL A 141 4.75 -5.22 3.65
N LEU A 142 5.49 -5.63 2.61
CA LEU A 142 6.68 -6.46 2.76
C LEU A 142 7.80 -5.74 3.53
N TRP A 143 8.06 -4.46 3.21
CA TRP A 143 9.04 -3.66 3.93
C TRP A 143 8.67 -3.51 5.41
N ALA A 144 7.40 -3.23 5.73
CA ALA A 144 6.94 -3.12 7.11
C ALA A 144 7.05 -4.46 7.86
N ALA A 145 6.79 -5.58 7.18
CA ALA A 145 6.96 -6.90 7.75
C ALA A 145 8.43 -7.18 8.09
N VAL A 146 9.37 -6.94 7.17
CA VAL A 146 10.81 -7.09 7.40
C VAL A 146 11.28 -6.20 8.55
N THR A 147 10.91 -4.92 8.50
CA THR A 147 11.10 -3.91 9.54
C THR A 147 10.67 -4.43 10.92
N ARG A 148 9.47 -5.01 11.01
CA ARG A 148 8.87 -5.50 12.26
C ARG A 148 9.33 -6.90 12.67
N SER A 149 10.00 -7.61 11.78
CA SER A 149 10.66 -8.90 12.06
C SER A 149 12.06 -8.74 12.64
N THR A 150 12.68 -7.57 12.45
CA THR A 150 14.06 -7.31 12.88
C THR A 150 14.07 -6.65 14.26
N LEU A 151 14.93 -7.13 15.16
CA LEU A 151 15.19 -6.49 16.45
C LEU A 151 16.06 -5.25 16.24
N ASP A 152 15.74 -4.20 16.99
CA ASP A 152 16.59 -3.01 17.09
C ASP A 152 17.95 -3.38 17.71
N ALA A 153 19.03 -2.89 17.10
CA ALA A 153 20.39 -3.22 17.53
C ALA A 153 20.79 -2.58 18.88
N VAL A 154 20.09 -1.54 19.34
CA VAL A 154 20.39 -0.81 20.58
C VAL A 154 19.66 -1.41 21.78
N ASP A 155 18.33 -1.58 21.68
CA ASP A 155 17.50 -1.98 22.82
C ASP A 155 16.94 -3.41 22.74
N GLY A 156 17.21 -4.13 21.64
CA GLY A 156 16.77 -5.50 21.43
C GLY A 156 15.24 -5.63 21.36
N ARG A 157 14.53 -4.56 20.97
CA ARG A 157 13.06 -4.56 20.79
C ARG A 157 12.68 -4.39 19.34
N PHE A 158 11.49 -4.85 19.00
CA PHE A 158 10.96 -4.68 17.65
C PHE A 158 10.43 -3.27 17.42
N PRO A 159 10.52 -2.74 16.19
CA PRO A 159 9.99 -1.43 15.82
C PRO A 159 8.50 -1.18 16.14
N HIS A 160 8.10 -0.64 17.30
CA HIS A 160 6.81 0.00 17.60
C HIS A 160 6.00 0.42 16.35
N PRO A 161 4.79 -0.15 16.18
CA PRO A 161 4.07 -0.12 14.90
C PRO A 161 3.61 1.27 14.47
N LEU A 162 3.46 2.23 15.39
CA LEU A 162 3.07 3.60 15.04
C LEU A 162 4.20 4.37 14.33
N LEU A 163 5.47 4.14 14.65
CA LEU A 163 6.56 4.78 13.92
C LEU A 163 6.68 4.19 12.51
N VAL A 164 6.55 2.87 12.40
CA VAL A 164 6.50 2.20 11.10
C VAL A 164 5.31 2.70 10.27
N ALA A 165 4.15 2.91 10.91
CA ALA A 165 2.97 3.50 10.26
C ALA A 165 3.24 4.94 9.75
N ASP A 166 3.96 5.75 10.51
CA ASP A 166 4.37 7.10 10.11
C ASP A 166 5.35 7.08 8.94
N ALA A 167 6.28 6.13 8.92
CA ALA A 167 7.24 5.92 7.84
C ALA A 167 6.54 5.47 6.55
N VAL A 168 5.74 4.40 6.59
CA VAL A 168 5.06 3.88 5.38
C VAL A 168 4.15 4.92 4.75
N GLU A 169 3.47 5.76 5.55
CA GLU A 169 2.59 6.80 5.00
C GLU A 169 3.39 7.84 4.20
N ARG A 170 4.54 8.29 4.73
CA ARG A 170 5.39 9.27 4.06
C ARG A 170 6.08 8.69 2.83
N VAL A 171 6.55 7.44 2.93
CA VAL A 171 7.15 6.72 1.81
C VAL A 171 6.12 6.51 0.68
N ALA A 172 4.90 6.11 1.04
CA ALA A 172 3.79 5.98 0.10
C ALA A 172 3.45 7.31 -0.59
N MET A 173 3.40 8.41 0.17
CA MET A 173 3.20 9.76 -0.41
C MET A 173 4.28 10.07 -1.45
N LEU A 174 5.55 9.79 -1.12
CA LEU A 174 6.67 10.05 -2.02
C LEU A 174 6.71 9.07 -3.21
N GLY A 175 6.03 7.93 -3.13
CA GLY A 175 6.00 6.88 -4.14
C GLY A 175 7.39 6.27 -4.35
N THR A 176 8.07 5.94 -3.24
CA THR A 176 9.42 5.36 -3.18
C THR A 176 9.41 4.09 -2.34
N THR A 177 10.54 3.40 -2.25
CA THR A 177 10.73 2.25 -1.34
C THR A 177 11.01 2.72 0.08
N GLY A 178 10.73 1.86 1.06
CA GLY A 178 11.03 2.16 2.46
C GLY A 178 12.53 2.34 2.72
N PRO A 179 12.93 3.20 3.66
CA PRO A 179 14.33 3.38 4.02
C PRO A 179 14.89 2.11 4.66
N VAL A 180 16.18 1.86 4.46
CA VAL A 180 16.92 0.87 5.25
C VAL A 180 17.37 1.57 6.53
N TYR A 181 17.23 0.90 7.66
CA TYR A 181 17.66 1.41 8.96
C TYR A 181 18.06 0.24 9.85
N GLU A 182 19.04 0.47 10.73
CA GLU A 182 19.54 -0.53 11.67
C GLU A 182 18.98 -0.31 13.07
N THR A 183 18.52 0.90 13.37
CA THR A 183 18.04 1.29 14.68
C THR A 183 16.85 2.25 14.62
N TRP A 184 16.17 2.33 15.74
CA TRP A 184 15.02 3.17 15.99
C TRP A 184 15.26 4.66 15.80
N PRO A 185 16.32 5.26 16.38
CA PRO A 185 16.66 6.65 16.09
C PRO A 185 16.83 6.90 14.59
N LEU A 186 17.49 6.00 13.87
CA LEU A 186 17.67 6.16 12.42
C LEU A 186 16.35 6.07 11.63
N LEU A 187 15.40 5.23 12.08
CA LEU A 187 14.06 5.23 11.51
C LEU A 187 13.31 6.54 11.83
N ASP A 188 13.48 7.08 13.03
CA ASP A 188 12.85 8.34 13.46
C ASP A 188 13.38 9.53 12.64
N ASP A 189 14.70 9.61 12.48
CA ASP A 189 15.41 10.58 11.64
C ASP A 189 14.96 10.44 10.17
N ALA A 190 14.87 9.21 9.67
CA ALA A 190 14.37 8.96 8.32
C ALA A 190 12.92 9.45 8.16
N VAL A 191 12.06 9.31 9.18
CA VAL A 191 10.69 9.84 9.17
C VAL A 191 10.67 11.37 9.09
N GLU A 192 11.59 12.04 9.76
CA GLU A 192 11.76 13.50 9.67
C GLU A 192 12.23 13.92 8.27
N ASP A 193 13.25 13.26 7.73
CA ASP A 193 13.77 13.50 6.38
C ASP A 193 12.73 13.29 5.29
N LEU A 194 11.91 12.24 5.43
CA LEU A 194 10.78 11.98 4.54
C LEU A 194 9.72 13.10 4.65
N GLY A 195 9.48 13.62 5.85
CA GLY A 195 8.61 14.78 6.07
C GLY A 195 9.14 16.04 5.37
N ALA A 196 10.43 16.31 5.52
CA ALA A 196 11.10 17.41 4.82
C ALA A 196 11.05 17.25 3.29
N ALA A 197 11.18 16.01 2.79
CA ALA A 197 11.07 15.72 1.36
C ALA A 197 9.65 15.98 0.82
N ILE A 198 8.61 15.69 1.60
CA ILE A 198 7.21 16.01 1.24
C ILE A 198 7.01 17.53 1.15
N LEU A 199 7.53 18.29 2.12
CA LEU A 199 7.48 19.75 2.11
C LEU A 199 8.17 20.34 0.87
N ARG A 200 9.36 19.84 0.52
CA ARG A 200 10.09 20.26 -0.69
C ARG A 200 9.31 20.00 -1.98
N LYS A 201 8.44 18.99 -2.01
CA LYS A 201 7.54 18.69 -3.13
C LYS A 201 6.20 19.45 -3.08
N GLY A 202 6.04 20.38 -2.14
CA GLY A 202 4.87 21.24 -2.03
C GLY A 202 3.64 20.57 -1.41
N GLY A 203 3.82 19.49 -0.65
CA GLY A 203 2.74 18.91 0.16
C GLY A 203 2.93 19.10 1.66
N GLU A 204 1.92 18.67 2.41
CA GLU A 204 1.91 18.74 3.87
C GLU A 204 2.23 17.36 4.46
N PRO A 205 3.30 17.22 5.28
CA PRO A 205 3.63 15.96 5.91
C PRO A 205 2.58 15.59 6.97
N PRO A 206 2.17 14.32 7.08
CA PRO A 206 1.21 13.89 8.11
C PRO A 206 1.76 14.13 9.53
N ARG A 207 0.88 14.47 10.48
CA ARG A 207 1.27 14.56 11.90
C ARG A 207 1.76 13.20 12.41
N ARG A 208 2.78 13.19 13.28
CA ARG A 208 3.32 11.94 13.85
C ARG A 208 2.30 11.30 14.80
N ARG A 209 2.12 9.98 14.69
CA ARG A 209 1.21 9.20 15.53
C ARG A 209 1.75 9.03 16.94
N LEU A 210 3.07 8.91 17.10
CA LEU A 210 3.70 8.76 18.42
C LEU A 210 3.61 10.04 19.28
N GLU A 211 3.66 11.21 18.65
CA GLU A 211 3.50 12.49 19.37
C GLU A 211 2.04 12.73 19.80
N THR A 212 1.09 12.23 19.02
CA THR A 212 -0.36 12.36 19.30
C THR A 212 -0.88 11.29 20.24
N GLY A 213 -0.22 10.13 20.34
CA GLY A 213 -0.56 9.02 21.24
C GLY A 213 -0.18 9.23 22.71
N ARG A 214 0.66 10.23 23.04
CA ARG A 214 0.99 10.61 24.43
C ARG A 214 -0.12 11.43 25.12
N LYS A 215 -1.20 11.76 24.40
CA LYS A 215 -2.41 12.38 24.94
C LYS A 215 -3.61 11.43 24.78
N ARG A 216 -3.58 10.28 25.43
CA ARG A 216 -4.77 9.58 25.92
C ARG A 216 -4.43 8.82 27.19
#